data_AF-A0A530BZ96-F1
#
_entry.id   AF-A0A530BZ96-F1
#
_cell.length_a   1.000
_cell.length_b   1.000
_cell.length_c   1.000
_cell.angle_alpha   90.00
_cell.angle_beta   90.00
_cell.angle_gamma   90.00
#
_symmetry.space_group_name_H-M   'P 1'
#
loop_
_entity.id
_entity.type
_entity.pdbx_description
1 polymer ?
#
loop_
_entity_poly.entity_id
_entity_poly.type
_entity_poly.pdbx_seq_one_letter_code
_entity_poly.pdbx_strand_id
1 'polypeptide(L)'
;MSAPTSIRFRVDPRLVSPEKAARWLFLTMDDFNKALPALQKEGFPKPCPVTGHYDMRALEAWQDKRSGLAGGLPVEDRAAVMRERIASLG
;
A
#
# COMPACT_ATOMS: atom_id res chain seq x y z
N MET A 1 5.56 -43.02 -10.70
CA MET A 1 5.88 -41.90 -9.77
C MET A 1 5.94 -40.63 -10.60
N SER A 2 4.97 -39.72 -10.46
CA SER A 2 4.94 -38.47 -11.23
C SER A 2 5.92 -37.48 -10.60
N ALA A 3 6.84 -36.91 -11.39
CA ALA A 3 7.80 -35.93 -10.90
C ALA A 3 7.07 -34.66 -10.41
N PRO A 4 7.53 -34.01 -9.32
CA PRO A 4 6.93 -32.77 -8.86
C PRO A 4 7.09 -31.72 -9.96
N THR A 5 5.97 -31.17 -10.44
CA THR A 5 5.94 -30.03 -11.34
C THR A 5 6.61 -28.85 -10.65
N SER A 6 7.88 -28.60 -10.99
CA SER A 6 8.62 -27.42 -10.54
C SER A 6 7.85 -26.18 -10.97
N ILE A 7 7.34 -25.40 -9.99
CA ILE A 7 6.63 -24.16 -10.25
C ILE A 7 7.60 -23.20 -10.95
N ARG A 8 7.38 -22.97 -12.24
CA ARG A 8 8.30 -22.20 -13.09
C ARG A 8 8.27 -20.69 -12.81
N PHE A 9 7.17 -20.17 -12.27
CA PHE A 9 7.01 -18.75 -11.99
C PHE A 9 6.27 -18.55 -10.65
N ARG A 10 6.88 -17.80 -9.73
CA ARG A 10 6.25 -17.43 -8.47
C ARG A 10 5.31 -16.25 -8.74
N VAL A 11 4.00 -16.46 -8.59
CA VAL A 11 3.02 -15.39 -8.61
C VAL A 11 2.88 -14.86 -7.19
N ASP A 12 3.10 -13.56 -6.97
CA ASP A 12 2.71 -12.91 -5.71
C ASP A 12 1.29 -12.34 -5.88
N PRO A 13 0.27 -12.94 -5.24
CA PRO A 13 -1.09 -12.47 -5.34
C PRO A 13 -1.22 -11.08 -4.69
N ARG A 14 -2.03 -10.22 -5.32
CA ARG A 14 -2.33 -8.88 -4.81
C ARG A 14 -3.12 -8.91 -3.50
N LEU A 15 -3.97 -9.91 -3.32
CA LEU A 15 -4.70 -10.12 -2.07
C LEU A 15 -3.81 -10.86 -1.08
N VAL A 16 -3.63 -10.29 0.10
CA VAL A 16 -2.75 -10.82 1.15
C VAL A 16 -3.55 -11.22 2.39
N SER A 17 -3.09 -12.25 3.10
CA SER A 17 -3.76 -12.71 4.31
C SER A 17 -3.71 -11.63 5.42
N PRO A 18 -4.62 -11.67 6.41
CA PRO A 18 -4.57 -10.76 7.55
C PRO A 18 -3.22 -10.75 8.27
N GLU A 19 -2.53 -11.88 8.38
CA GLU A 19 -1.21 -12.00 9.02
C GLU A 19 -0.11 -11.35 8.17
N LYS A 20 -0.21 -11.39 6.83
CA LYS A 20 0.72 -10.65 5.96
C LYS A 20 0.45 -9.14 6.05
N ALA A 21 -0.81 -8.71 6.14
CA ALA A 21 -1.16 -7.31 6.37
C ALA A 21 -0.67 -6.79 7.73
N ALA A 22 -0.85 -7.56 8.81
CA ALA A 22 -0.36 -7.22 10.15
C ALA A 22 1.16 -7.03 10.18
N ARG A 23 1.91 -7.97 9.59
CA ARG A 23 3.38 -7.87 9.47
C ARG A 23 3.83 -6.65 8.69
N TRP A 24 3.04 -6.21 7.70
CA TRP A 24 3.34 -5.00 6.93
C TRP A 24 3.28 -3.73 7.78
N LEU A 25 2.42 -3.73 8.79
CA LEU A 25 2.34 -2.67 9.81
C LEU A 25 3.33 -2.88 10.97
N PHE A 26 4.19 -3.88 10.89
CA PHE A 26 5.08 -4.31 11.98
C PHE A 26 4.32 -4.67 13.27
N LEU A 27 3.14 -5.28 13.13
CA LEU A 27 2.31 -5.75 14.24
C LEU A 27 2.27 -7.27 14.28
N THR A 28 2.11 -7.83 15.48
CA THR A 28 1.62 -9.19 15.62
C THR A 28 0.16 -9.27 15.19
N MET A 29 -0.36 -10.48 14.91
CA MET A 29 -1.77 -10.63 14.53
C MET A 29 -2.72 -10.19 15.67
N ASP A 30 -2.34 -10.41 16.92
CA ASP A 30 -3.11 -10.00 18.09
C ASP A 30 -3.15 -8.47 18.23
N ASP A 31 -2.00 -7.80 18.10
CA ASP A 31 -1.91 -6.34 18.12
C ASP A 31 -2.66 -5.71 16.95
N PHE A 32 -2.60 -6.35 15.77
CA PHE A 32 -3.37 -5.93 14.60
C PHE A 32 -4.87 -5.97 14.87
N ASN A 33 -5.40 -7.07 15.42
CA ASN A 33 -6.82 -7.18 15.75
C ASN A 33 -7.27 -6.15 16.80
N LYS A 34 -6.42 -5.86 17.80
CA LYS A 34 -6.68 -4.82 18.80
C LYS A 34 -6.71 -3.42 18.19
N ALA A 35 -5.80 -3.14 17.26
CA ALA A 35 -5.71 -1.84 16.59
C ALA A 35 -6.73 -1.67 15.46
N LEU A 36 -7.24 -2.76 14.87
CA LEU A 36 -8.06 -2.76 13.66
C LEU A 36 -9.29 -1.81 13.75
N PRO A 37 -10.05 -1.75 14.85
CA PRO A 37 -11.17 -0.80 14.96
C PRO A 37 -10.72 0.67 14.88
N ALA A 38 -9.57 1.01 15.46
CA ALA A 38 -9.01 2.36 15.39
C ALA A 38 -8.46 2.65 13.99
N LEU A 39 -7.73 1.70 13.40
CA LEU A 39 -7.23 1.80 12.03
C LEU A 39 -8.38 2.02 11.03
N GLN A 40 -9.49 1.29 11.16
CA GLN A 40 -10.65 1.44 10.28
C GLN A 40 -11.32 2.82 10.42
N LYS A 41 -11.31 3.43 11.61
CA LYS A 41 -11.77 4.83 11.81
C LYS A 41 -10.87 5.82 11.07
N GLU A 42 -9.57 5.55 11.01
CA GLU A 42 -8.57 6.29 10.22
C GLU A 42 -8.56 5.91 8.72
N GLY A 43 -9.58 5.20 8.25
CA GLY A 43 -9.75 4.86 6.84
C GLY A 43 -8.90 3.69 6.35
N PHE A 44 -8.38 2.84 7.26
CA PHE A 44 -7.69 1.62 6.88
C PHE A 44 -8.60 0.71 6.02
N PRO A 45 -8.07 0.07 4.95
CA PRO A 45 -8.87 -0.74 4.03
C PRO A 45 -9.63 -1.87 4.73
N LYS A 46 -10.87 -2.12 4.30
CA LYS A 46 -11.62 -3.30 4.73
C LYS A 46 -11.12 -4.55 3.98
N PRO A 47 -11.12 -5.73 4.62
CA PRO A 47 -10.83 -6.97 3.92
C PRO A 47 -11.92 -7.28 2.89
N CYS A 48 -11.57 -8.09 1.89
CA CYS A 48 -12.53 -8.67 0.97
C CYS A 48 -13.59 -9.47 1.76
N PRO A 49 -14.90 -9.20 1.55
CA PRO A 49 -15.95 -9.84 2.35
C PRO A 49 -16.08 -11.35 2.09
N VAL A 50 -15.58 -11.84 0.95
CA VAL A 50 -15.68 -13.26 0.58
C VAL A 50 -14.47 -14.05 1.07
N THR A 51 -13.26 -13.49 0.98
CA THR A 51 -12.02 -14.22 1.27
C THR A 51 -11.35 -13.80 2.57
N GLY A 52 -11.74 -12.68 3.17
CA GLY A 52 -11.07 -12.11 4.35
C GLY A 52 -9.68 -11.52 4.08
N HIS A 53 -9.21 -11.51 2.83
CA HIS A 53 -7.89 -11.01 2.46
C HIS A 53 -7.90 -9.50 2.19
N TYR A 54 -6.77 -8.83 2.39
CA TYR A 54 -6.61 -7.40 2.13
C TYR A 54 -5.99 -7.14 0.76
N ASP A 55 -6.42 -6.07 0.09
CA ASP A 55 -5.76 -5.62 -1.13
C ASP A 55 -4.48 -4.86 -0.79
N MET A 56 -3.33 -5.40 -1.21
CA MET A 56 -2.02 -4.84 -0.91
C MET A 56 -1.86 -3.39 -1.39
N ARG A 57 -2.40 -3.05 -2.57
CA ARG A 57 -2.30 -1.67 -3.07
C ARG A 57 -3.19 -0.71 -2.29
N ALA A 58 -4.31 -1.17 -1.74
CA ALA A 58 -5.12 -0.33 -0.88
C ALA A 58 -4.38 0.00 0.43
N LEU A 59 -3.61 -0.95 0.97
CA LEU A 59 -2.76 -0.72 2.13
C LEU A 59 -1.67 0.32 1.82
N GLU A 60 -0.96 0.15 0.71
CA GLU A 60 0.06 1.12 0.25
C GLU A 60 -0.54 2.51 0.04
N ALA A 61 -1.66 2.62 -0.68
CA ALA A 61 -2.32 3.90 -0.93
C ALA A 61 -2.81 4.58 0.35
N TRP A 62 -3.31 3.81 1.33
CA TRP A 62 -3.68 4.34 2.64
C TRP A 62 -2.46 4.88 3.38
N GLN A 63 -1.34 4.14 3.35
CA GLN A 63 -0.11 4.55 4.00
C GLN A 63 0.50 5.79 3.35
N ASP A 64 0.51 5.86 2.02
CA ASP A 64 0.94 7.03 1.25
C ASP A 64 0.07 8.25 1.55
N LYS A 65 -1.26 8.06 1.66
CA LYS A 65 -2.17 9.14 2.02
C LYS A 65 -1.88 9.67 3.42
N ARG A 66 -1.64 8.76 4.36
CA ARG A 66 -1.33 9.10 5.76
C ARG A 66 0.03 9.79 5.90
N SER A 67 1.01 9.43 5.08
CA SER A 67 2.35 10.02 5.09
C SER A 67 2.45 11.31 4.27
N GLY A 68 1.40 11.70 3.56
CA GLY A 68 1.41 12.85 2.65
C GLY A 68 2.11 12.58 1.31
N LEU A 69 2.44 11.31 1.02
CA LEU A 69 3.01 10.88 -0.26
C LEU A 69 1.95 10.71 -1.36
N ALA A 70 0.67 10.54 -0.98
CA ALA A 70 -0.42 10.44 -1.94
C ALA A 70 -0.65 11.78 -2.65
N GLY A 71 -0.17 11.90 -3.88
CA GLY A 71 -0.37 13.08 -4.72
C GLY A 71 0.82 13.46 -5.59
N GLY A 72 1.99 12.85 -5.37
CA GLY A 72 3.23 13.36 -5.96
C GLY A 72 3.50 14.81 -5.53
N LEU A 73 4.61 15.40 -5.97
CA LEU A 73 4.81 16.84 -5.80
C LEU A 73 3.57 17.58 -6.36
N PRO A 74 3.03 18.59 -5.64
CA PRO A 74 1.91 19.39 -6.13
C PRO A 74 2.19 19.85 -7.56
N VAL A 75 1.22 19.69 -8.47
CA VAL A 75 1.35 20.13 -9.88
C VAL A 75 1.72 21.63 -9.97
N GLU A 76 1.35 22.41 -8.96
CA GLU A 76 1.65 23.83 -8.84
C GLU A 76 3.15 24.14 -8.85
N ASP A 77 3.97 23.19 -8.39
CA ASP A 77 5.42 23.39 -8.27
C ASP A 77 6.17 23.04 -9.56
N ARG A 78 5.60 22.23 -10.46
CA ARG A 78 6.29 21.89 -11.72
C ARG A 78 6.32 23.06 -12.69
N ALA A 79 5.23 23.81 -12.78
CA ALA A 79 5.18 25.02 -13.59
C ALA A 79 5.96 26.16 -12.95
N ALA A 80 6.00 26.25 -11.62
CA ALA A 80 6.86 27.20 -10.89
C ALA A 80 8.35 26.90 -11.14
N VAL A 81 8.78 25.66 -10.90
CA VAL A 81 10.16 25.19 -11.15
C VAL A 81 10.55 25.34 -12.63
N MET A 82 9.63 25.08 -13.57
CA MET A 82 9.90 25.29 -15.00
C MET A 82 10.10 26.77 -15.35
N ARG A 83 9.26 27.66 -14.79
CA ARG A 83 9.39 29.11 -14.98
C ARG A 83 10.69 29.65 -14.38
N GLU A 84 11.05 29.19 -13.19
CA GLU A 84 12.30 29.56 -12.52
C GLU A 84 13.52 29.11 -13.34
N ARG A 85 13.50 27.89 -13.88
CA ARG A 85 14.58 27.39 -14.77
C ARG A 85 14.71 28.21 -16.05
N ILE A 86 13.61 28.59 -16.71
CA ILE A 86 13.64 29.43 -17.90
C ILE A 86 14.19 30.83 -17.57
N ALA A 87 13.80 31.40 -16.44
CA ALA A 87 14.28 32.71 -16.00
C ALA A 87 15.79 32.71 -15.71
N SER A 88 16.36 31.60 -15.23
CA SER A 88 17.79 31.46 -14.96
C SER A 88 18.68 31.21 -16.21
N LEU A 89 18.08 31.04 -17.39
CA LEU A 89 18.79 30.77 -18.66
C LEU A 89 18.90 32.00 -19.58
N GLY A 90 18.38 33.16 -19.16
CA GLY A 90 18.56 34.46 -19.81
C GLY A 90 19.47 35.36 -19.02
#